data_AF-A0A840XZY6-F1
#
_entry.id   AF-A0A840XZY6-F1
#
_cell.length_a   1.000
_cell.length_b   1.000
_cell.length_c   1.000
_cell.angle_alpha   90.00
_cell.angle_beta   90.00
_cell.angle_gamma   90.00
#
_symmetry.space_group_name_H-M   'P 1'
#
loop_
_entity.id
_entity.type
_entity.pdbx_description
1 polymer ?
#
loop_
_entity_poly.entity_id
_entity_poly.type
_entity_poly.pdbx_seq_one_letter_code
_entity_poly.pdbx_strand_id
1 'polypeptide(L)'
;MAREKTRFVCQACGAVHPKWQGRCDACGEWNTLAEEAPAPRGPGPAAKAGGGRRVAFVGLKGESAPPPRIATGIAELDRVLGGGLVPASAVLVGGDPGIGKSTILLQAAARIAAAGRRVLYISGEEAVEQVRLRAARLGLTESPLALAAATALRDIAASLEDEADAALVVMDSIQTVWLDALDSAPGTVAQVRACAAELIRLAKSRGFALVLVGHVTKEGTLAGPRVLEHMVDATLYFEGDRGHQFRILRAVKNRFGATDEIGVFEMTGTGLVEVANPSALFLAERRGNVSGSAVFAGIEGTRPVLVEVQALLSPSSGGSPRRQVVGWDSGRLSMLLAVLESRCGMSLGQNDVYLNIAGGLRINEPAADLAVAAALVSAATDRPTDADRVYFGEVGLSGEVRQVAQAEARLREAAKLGFGAATLPRRLARGGKAPAAPEGLGLAEIGHLADLVAVFAERSVAPRRGGA
;
A
#
# COMPACT_ATOMS: atom_id res chain seq x y z
N MET A 1 21.42 -52.01 9.74
CA MET A 1 21.16 -50.56 9.84
C MET A 1 20.81 -50.05 8.46
N ALA A 2 19.59 -49.55 8.25
CA ALA A 2 19.16 -49.05 6.94
C ALA A 2 19.82 -47.69 6.68
N ARG A 3 20.64 -47.60 5.64
CA ARG A 3 21.32 -46.38 5.19
C ARG A 3 20.24 -45.32 4.88
N GLU A 4 20.24 -44.20 5.59
CA GLU A 4 19.31 -43.10 5.31
C GLU A 4 19.53 -42.62 3.88
N LYS A 5 18.46 -42.56 3.09
CA LYS A 5 18.53 -42.12 1.70
C LYS A 5 18.63 -40.60 1.68
N THR A 6 19.81 -40.09 1.36
CA THR A 6 20.04 -38.69 1.02
C THR A 6 19.11 -38.24 -0.10
N ARG A 7 18.47 -37.08 0.04
CA ARG A 7 17.64 -36.45 -1.01
C ARG A 7 18.18 -35.07 -1.35
N PHE A 8 18.03 -34.67 -2.59
CA PHE A 8 18.45 -33.37 -3.09
C PHE A 8 17.22 -32.57 -3.50
N VAL A 9 17.05 -31.35 -2.99
CA VAL A 9 15.89 -30.51 -3.26
C VAL A 9 16.33 -29.26 -3.99
N CYS A 10 15.68 -28.97 -5.11
CA CYS A 10 15.92 -27.77 -5.89
C CYS A 10 15.44 -26.54 -5.12
N GLN A 11 16.34 -25.64 -4.76
CA GLN A 11 16.05 -24.42 -4.02
C GLN A 11 15.25 -23.39 -4.84
N ALA A 12 15.15 -23.59 -6.17
CA ALA A 12 14.36 -22.73 -7.05
C ALA A 12 12.90 -23.21 -7.23
N CYS A 13 12.66 -24.52 -7.32
CA CYS A 13 11.33 -25.07 -7.66
C CYS A 13 10.79 -26.14 -6.70
N GLY A 14 11.59 -26.58 -5.72
CA GLY A 14 11.21 -27.61 -4.74
C GLY A 14 11.22 -29.04 -5.26
N ALA A 15 11.65 -29.28 -6.50
CA ALA A 15 11.76 -30.62 -7.07
C ALA A 15 12.76 -31.48 -6.29
N VAL A 16 12.37 -32.72 -5.99
CA VAL A 16 13.18 -33.68 -5.22
C VAL A 16 13.86 -34.66 -6.16
N HIS A 17 15.18 -34.76 -6.03
CA HIS A 17 16.05 -35.64 -6.81
C HIS A 17 16.73 -36.66 -5.88
N PRO A 18 16.86 -37.93 -6.30
CA PRO A 18 17.49 -38.97 -5.49
C PRO A 18 19.02 -38.91 -5.48
N LYS A 19 19.62 -38.12 -6.38
CA LYS A 19 21.07 -37.92 -6.51
C LYS A 19 21.34 -36.46 -6.89
N TRP A 20 22.51 -35.97 -6.50
CA TRP A 20 22.94 -34.65 -6.92
C TRP A 20 23.20 -34.63 -8.43
N GLN A 21 22.84 -33.51 -9.06
CA GLN A 21 23.12 -33.24 -10.46
C GLN A 21 23.26 -31.73 -10.65
N GLY A 22 24.05 -31.30 -11.63
CA GLY A 22 24.34 -29.88 -11.85
C GLY A 22 23.13 -29.05 -12.32
N ARG A 23 22.09 -29.68 -12.89
CA ARG A 23 20.89 -29.01 -13.42
C ARG A 23 19.63 -29.68 -12.89
N CYS A 24 18.65 -28.89 -12.43
CA CYS A 24 17.34 -29.41 -12.06
C CYS A 24 16.52 -29.76 -13.30
N ASP A 25 16.08 -31.01 -13.43
CA ASP A 25 15.29 -31.46 -14.58
C ASP A 25 13.86 -30.89 -14.62
N ALA A 26 13.35 -30.39 -13.50
CA ALA A 26 12.00 -29.84 -13.43
C ALA A 26 11.92 -28.38 -13.88
N CYS A 27 12.88 -27.53 -13.48
CA CYS A 27 12.88 -26.11 -13.82
C CYS A 27 14.02 -25.67 -14.75
N GLY A 28 14.97 -26.56 -15.04
CA GLY A 28 16.08 -26.29 -15.94
C GLY A 28 17.21 -25.44 -15.37
N GLU A 29 17.13 -25.03 -14.10
CA GLU A 29 18.13 -24.19 -13.43
C GLU A 29 19.37 -24.97 -12.99
N TRP A 30 20.53 -24.33 -13.03
CA TRP A 30 21.82 -24.92 -12.67
C TRP A 30 22.21 -24.62 -11.22
N ASN A 31 22.93 -25.56 -10.58
CA ASN A 31 23.46 -25.46 -9.21
C ASN A 31 22.41 -25.12 -8.13
N THR A 32 21.14 -25.45 -8.36
CA THR A 32 20.03 -25.18 -7.44
C THR A 32 19.73 -26.34 -6.50
N LEU A 33 20.33 -27.52 -6.70
CA LEU A 33 20.06 -28.73 -5.92
C LEU A 33 20.92 -28.76 -4.65
N ALA A 34 20.26 -28.62 -3.48
CA ALA A 34 20.90 -28.74 -2.18
C ALA A 34 20.54 -30.07 -1.52
N GLU A 35 21.48 -30.66 -0.80
CA GLU A 35 21.23 -31.84 0.02
C GLU A 35 20.32 -31.47 1.20
N GLU A 36 19.17 -32.14 1.32
CA GLU A 36 18.30 -31.99 2.47
C GLU A 36 18.20 -33.33 3.21
N ALA A 37 18.28 -33.28 4.54
CA ALA A 37 17.89 -34.41 5.36
C ALA A 37 16.47 -34.88 4.99
N PRO A 38 16.15 -36.19 5.11
CA PRO A 38 14.79 -36.68 4.91
C PRO A 38 13.83 -35.84 5.74
N ALA A 39 12.69 -35.44 5.15
CA ALA A 39 11.69 -34.70 5.89
C ALA A 39 11.34 -35.51 7.15
N PRO A 40 11.25 -34.89 8.33
CA PRO A 40 10.78 -35.59 9.51
C PRO A 40 9.47 -36.27 9.13
N ARG A 41 9.40 -37.60 9.32
CA ARG A 41 8.17 -38.34 9.07
C ARG A 41 7.07 -37.62 9.85
N GLY A 42 6.02 -37.19 9.15
CA GLY A 42 4.79 -36.73 9.80
C GLY A 42 4.33 -37.76 10.84
N PRO A 43 3.56 -37.37 11.85
CA PRO A 43 3.27 -38.21 13.00
C PRO A 43 2.77 -39.59 12.55
N GLY A 44 3.66 -40.58 12.63
CA GLY A 44 3.34 -41.96 12.28
C GLY A 44 2.46 -42.59 13.36
N PRO A 45 1.88 -43.78 13.11
CA PRO A 45 1.07 -44.48 14.11
C PRO A 45 1.79 -44.78 15.43
N ALA A 46 3.14 -44.71 15.46
CA ALA A 46 3.98 -44.83 16.65
C ALA A 46 4.14 -43.52 17.47
N ALA A 47 3.58 -42.39 17.03
CA ALA A 47 3.63 -41.10 17.75
C ALA A 47 2.75 -41.05 19.02
N LYS A 48 2.22 -42.19 19.49
CA LYS A 48 1.40 -42.28 20.71
C LYS A 48 2.19 -42.03 22.01
N ALA A 49 3.52 -42.01 21.96
CA ALA A 49 4.36 -41.82 23.15
C ALA A 49 4.77 -40.35 23.41
N GLY A 50 4.24 -39.37 22.65
CA GLY A 50 4.59 -37.96 22.82
C GLY A 50 3.48 -36.97 22.44
N GLY A 51 2.65 -36.61 23.43
CA GLY A 51 2.27 -35.21 23.67
C GLY A 51 1.43 -34.44 22.64
N GLY A 52 0.63 -35.09 21.79
CA GLY A 52 -0.38 -34.35 21.00
C GLY A 52 -1.57 -33.93 21.88
N ARG A 53 -1.81 -32.63 22.07
CA ARG A 53 -3.08 -32.16 22.67
C ARG A 53 -4.21 -32.32 21.64
N ARG A 54 -5.38 -32.80 22.08
CA ARG A 54 -6.57 -32.79 21.22
C ARG A 54 -6.88 -31.35 20.81
N VAL A 55 -6.97 -31.11 19.50
CA VAL A 55 -7.47 -29.85 18.97
C VAL A 55 -8.99 -29.85 19.11
N ALA A 56 -9.52 -28.86 19.80
CA ALA A 56 -10.97 -28.66 19.86
C ALA A 56 -11.44 -28.06 18.54
N PHE A 57 -12.30 -28.79 17.82
CA PHE A 57 -12.98 -28.27 16.64
C PHE A 57 -14.29 -27.62 17.10
N VAL A 58 -14.48 -26.35 16.74
CA VAL A 58 -15.71 -25.60 17.01
C VAL A 58 -16.40 -25.26 15.70
N GLY A 59 -17.74 -25.16 15.73
CA GLY A 59 -18.52 -24.74 14.56
C GLY A 59 -18.32 -23.26 14.25
N LEU A 60 -18.62 -22.85 13.01
CA LEU A 60 -18.58 -21.44 12.59
C LEU A 60 -19.63 -20.56 13.32
N LYS A 61 -20.68 -21.18 13.86
CA LYS A 61 -21.70 -20.49 14.65
C LYS A 61 -21.17 -20.28 16.07
N GLY A 62 -20.82 -19.05 16.39
CA GLY A 62 -20.41 -18.61 17.72
C GLY A 62 -20.42 -17.09 17.83
N GLU A 63 -20.54 -16.58 19.05
CA GLU A 63 -20.37 -15.16 19.35
C GLU A 63 -18.93 -14.94 19.81
N SER A 64 -18.14 -14.23 19.00
CA SER A 64 -16.80 -13.78 19.37
C SER A 64 -16.80 -12.27 19.32
N ALA A 65 -16.51 -11.62 20.44
CA ALA A 65 -16.29 -10.18 20.45
C ALA A 65 -15.10 -9.83 19.54
N PRO A 66 -15.12 -8.67 18.84
CA PRO A 66 -13.95 -8.20 18.12
C PRO A 66 -12.74 -8.13 19.05
N PRO A 67 -11.53 -8.48 18.58
CA PRO A 67 -10.37 -8.48 19.44
C PRO A 67 -10.10 -7.05 19.95
N PRO A 68 -9.63 -6.89 21.20
CA PRO A 68 -9.28 -5.58 21.73
C PRO A 68 -8.15 -4.96 20.89
N ARG A 69 -8.12 -3.63 20.80
CA ARG A 69 -7.11 -2.89 20.03
C ARG A 69 -6.29 -1.99 20.94
N ILE A 70 -4.98 -1.95 20.66
CA ILE A 70 -4.04 -0.99 21.24
C ILE A 70 -3.95 0.18 20.26
N ALA A 71 -4.58 1.30 20.63
CA ALA A 71 -4.46 2.54 19.86
C ALA A 71 -3.00 3.03 19.89
N THR A 72 -2.45 3.34 18.72
CA THR A 72 -1.08 3.87 18.60
C THR A 72 -1.00 5.34 19.00
N GLY A 73 -2.16 6.01 19.09
CA GLY A 73 -2.24 7.45 19.29
C GLY A 73 -1.88 8.24 18.02
N ILE A 74 -1.76 7.57 16.88
CA ILE A 74 -1.54 8.15 15.54
C ILE A 74 -2.74 7.70 14.69
N ALA A 75 -3.68 8.61 14.43
CA ALA A 75 -4.97 8.31 13.80
C ALA A 75 -4.85 7.66 12.41
N GLU A 76 -3.95 8.12 11.55
CA GLU A 76 -3.70 7.57 10.21
C GLU A 76 -3.05 6.18 10.29
N LEU A 77 -2.18 5.93 11.28
CA LEU A 77 -1.63 4.59 11.51
C LEU A 77 -2.70 3.63 12.05
N ASP A 78 -3.50 4.09 13.02
CA ASP A 78 -4.61 3.33 13.57
C ASP A 78 -5.62 2.98 12.46
N ARG A 79 -5.95 3.91 11.57
CA ARG A 79 -6.80 3.67 10.38
C ARG A 79 -6.26 2.52 9.53
N VAL A 80 -4.98 2.60 9.13
CA VAL A 80 -4.33 1.58 8.29
C VAL A 80 -4.31 0.21 8.98
N LEU A 81 -4.18 0.19 10.31
CA LEU A 81 -4.25 -1.05 11.12
C LEU A 81 -5.70 -1.56 11.35
N GLY A 82 -6.72 -0.82 10.90
CA GLY A 82 -8.13 -1.16 11.12
C GLY A 82 -8.67 -0.77 12.50
N GLY A 83 -8.06 0.23 13.13
CA GLY A 83 -8.41 0.80 14.44
C GLY A 83 -7.33 0.64 15.52
N GLY A 84 -6.12 0.22 15.16
CA GLY A 84 -4.99 -0.02 16.08
C GLY A 84 -4.49 -1.47 16.09
N LEU A 85 -3.44 -1.72 16.86
CA LEU A 85 -2.75 -3.01 16.93
C LEU A 85 -3.58 -4.06 17.67
N VAL A 86 -3.58 -5.29 17.16
CA VAL A 86 -4.27 -6.42 17.78
C VAL A 86 -3.28 -7.22 18.64
N PRO A 87 -3.57 -7.52 19.91
CA PRO A 87 -2.73 -8.41 20.73
C PRO A 87 -2.55 -9.80 20.09
N ALA A 88 -1.47 -10.49 20.44
CA ALA A 88 -1.13 -11.82 19.90
C ALA A 88 -1.09 -11.87 18.35
N SER A 89 -0.72 -10.77 17.70
CA SER A 89 -0.66 -10.66 16.24
C SER A 89 0.69 -10.15 15.76
N ALA A 90 0.97 -10.35 14.47
CA ALA A 90 2.18 -9.84 13.84
C ALA A 90 1.88 -8.91 12.67
N VAL A 91 2.54 -7.75 12.66
CA VAL A 91 2.47 -6.73 11.61
C VAL A 91 3.84 -6.55 10.99
N LEU A 92 3.93 -6.61 9.66
CA LEU A 92 5.14 -6.28 8.91
C LEU A 92 5.03 -4.85 8.38
N VAL A 93 6.05 -4.03 8.63
CA VAL A 93 6.19 -2.70 8.02
C VAL A 93 7.34 -2.72 7.03
N GLY A 94 6.98 -2.78 5.75
CA GLY A 94 7.87 -2.74 4.60
C GLY A 94 8.09 -1.32 4.08
N GLY A 95 9.20 -1.09 3.37
CA GLY A 95 9.44 0.15 2.63
C GLY A 95 10.92 0.42 2.38
N ASP A 96 11.19 1.39 1.50
CA ASP A 96 12.55 1.75 1.12
C ASP A 96 13.38 2.25 2.33
N PRO A 97 14.71 2.05 2.35
CA PRO A 97 15.57 2.66 3.36
C PRO A 97 15.40 4.18 3.41
N GLY A 98 15.34 4.75 4.62
CA GLY A 98 15.21 6.20 4.82
C GLY A 98 13.81 6.79 4.61
N ILE A 99 12.80 5.98 4.25
CA ILE A 99 11.43 6.48 4.03
C ILE A 99 10.73 6.94 5.32
N GLY A 100 11.21 6.48 6.48
CA GLY A 100 10.71 6.89 7.81
C GLY A 100 10.05 5.78 8.65
N LYS A 101 10.28 4.49 8.33
CA LYS A 101 9.72 3.32 9.06
C LYS A 101 10.07 3.36 10.56
N SER A 102 11.36 3.44 10.90
CA SER A 102 11.81 3.53 12.29
C SER A 102 11.28 4.78 12.99
N THR A 103 11.12 5.90 12.26
CA THR A 103 10.56 7.14 12.80
C THR A 103 9.12 6.96 13.23
N ILE A 104 8.23 6.47 12.35
CA ILE A 104 6.81 6.29 12.68
C ILE A 104 6.61 5.25 13.79
N LEU A 105 7.41 4.18 13.77
CA LEU A 105 7.33 3.12 14.77
C LEU A 105 7.84 3.57 16.14
N LEU A 106 8.91 4.37 16.19
CA LEU A 106 9.39 4.93 17.44
C LEU A 106 8.38 5.93 18.02
N GLN A 107 7.75 6.77 17.20
CA GLN A 107 6.66 7.68 17.63
C GLN A 107 5.46 6.90 18.17
N ALA A 108 5.01 5.85 17.47
CA ALA A 108 3.90 5.01 17.91
C ALA A 108 4.23 4.26 19.21
N ALA A 109 5.40 3.62 19.27
CA ALA A 109 5.86 2.87 20.45
C ALA A 109 5.95 3.77 21.69
N ALA A 110 6.49 4.99 21.54
CA ALA A 110 6.57 5.95 22.63
C ALA A 110 5.20 6.43 23.11
N ARG A 111 4.25 6.72 22.19
CA ARG A 111 2.87 7.10 22.56
C ARG A 111 2.13 5.97 23.30
N ILE A 112 2.28 4.74 22.84
CA ILE A 112 1.70 3.57 23.51
C ILE A 112 2.30 3.38 24.91
N ALA A 113 3.62 3.55 25.05
CA ALA A 113 4.29 3.47 26.35
C ALA A 113 3.82 4.58 27.31
N ALA A 114 3.71 5.81 26.82
CA ALA A 114 3.19 6.95 27.59
C ALA A 114 1.73 6.78 28.01
N ALA A 115 0.94 5.99 27.27
CA ALA A 115 -0.42 5.59 27.65
C ALA A 115 -0.46 4.47 28.72
N GLY A 116 0.67 4.14 29.33
CA GLY A 116 0.77 3.19 30.44
C GLY A 116 0.85 1.72 30.01
N ARG A 117 1.26 1.43 28.78
CA ARG A 117 1.49 0.06 28.29
C ARG A 117 2.97 -0.29 28.30
N ARG A 118 3.30 -1.55 28.58
CA ARG A 118 4.68 -2.06 28.46
C ARG A 118 5.04 -2.21 26.99
N VAL A 119 6.03 -1.46 26.52
CA VAL A 119 6.51 -1.49 25.13
C VAL A 119 8.01 -1.74 25.11
N LEU A 120 8.42 -2.66 24.23
CA LEU A 120 9.81 -3.06 24.03
C LEU A 120 10.22 -2.74 22.58
N TYR A 121 11.24 -1.91 22.40
CA TYR A 121 11.82 -1.59 21.10
C TYR A 121 13.20 -2.24 21.00
N ILE A 122 13.37 -3.17 20.07
CA ILE A 122 14.62 -3.88 19.85
C ILE A 122 15.15 -3.43 18.49
N SER A 123 16.29 -2.74 18.51
CA SER A 123 17.01 -2.40 17.28
C SER A 123 18.07 -3.45 16.98
N GLY A 124 18.11 -3.92 15.75
CA GLY A 124 19.21 -4.73 15.24
C GLY A 124 20.15 -3.96 14.31
N GLU A 125 19.76 -2.75 13.87
CA GLU A 125 20.54 -1.91 12.95
C GLU A 125 21.31 -0.77 13.66
N GLU A 126 20.74 -0.19 14.72
CA GLU A 126 21.28 1.00 15.38
C GLU A 126 21.62 0.74 16.84
N ALA A 127 22.68 1.39 17.31
CA ALA A 127 23.03 1.38 18.73
C ALA A 127 22.00 2.15 19.57
N VAL A 128 21.90 1.82 20.85
CA VAL A 128 20.97 2.45 21.80
C VAL A 128 21.12 3.98 21.81
N GLU A 129 22.36 4.48 21.76
CA GLU A 129 22.69 5.90 21.74
C GLU A 129 22.14 6.60 20.49
N GLN A 130 22.21 5.95 19.33
CA GLN A 130 21.69 6.51 18.07
C GLN A 130 20.16 6.60 18.10
N VAL A 131 19.48 5.57 18.63
CA VAL A 131 18.03 5.60 18.80
C VAL A 131 17.62 6.68 19.80
N ARG A 132 18.35 6.85 20.90
CA ARG A 132 18.12 7.94 21.88
C ARG A 132 18.26 9.33 21.27
N LEU A 133 19.27 9.56 20.41
CA LEU A 133 19.41 10.84 19.70
C LEU A 133 18.20 11.15 18.82
N ARG A 134 17.66 10.13 18.14
CA ARG A 134 16.40 10.30 17.37
C ARG A 134 15.23 10.57 18.29
N ALA A 135 15.08 9.82 19.39
CA ALA A 135 14.03 10.05 20.37
C ALA A 135 14.06 11.49 20.93
N ALA A 136 15.25 12.03 21.20
CA ALA A 136 15.43 13.42 21.61
C ALA A 136 14.94 14.42 20.56
N ARG A 137 15.33 14.24 19.29
CA ARG A 137 14.85 15.07 18.18
C ARG A 137 13.32 15.01 18.02
N LEU A 138 12.73 13.85 18.25
CA LEU A 138 11.29 13.61 18.13
C LEU A 138 10.50 14.05 19.38
N GLY A 139 11.17 14.51 20.45
CA GLY A 139 10.52 14.91 21.71
C GLY A 139 9.96 13.73 22.52
N LEU A 140 10.61 12.56 22.46
CA LEU A 140 10.13 11.30 23.04
C LEU A 140 10.94 10.83 24.27
N THR A 141 11.80 11.67 24.85
CA THR A 141 12.73 11.27 25.92
C THR A 141 12.05 10.83 27.21
N GLU A 142 10.90 11.42 27.53
CA GLU A 142 10.14 11.13 28.76
C GLU A 142 9.28 9.85 28.65
N SER A 143 9.27 9.20 27.48
CA SER A 143 8.52 7.98 27.28
C SER A 143 9.15 6.82 28.06
N PRO A 144 8.38 6.02 28.84
CA PRO A 144 8.88 4.85 29.57
C PRO A 144 9.14 3.63 28.66
N LEU A 145 9.47 3.87 27.38
CA LEU A 145 9.75 2.85 26.39
C LEU A 145 11.05 2.12 26.74
N ALA A 146 11.02 0.80 26.84
CA ALA A 146 12.25 0.02 27.00
C ALA A 146 12.92 -0.20 25.63
N LEU A 147 14.21 0.11 25.56
CA LEU A 147 15.00 0.07 24.34
C LEU A 147 16.18 -0.90 24.53
N ALA A 148 16.38 -1.78 23.56
CA ALA A 148 17.52 -2.68 23.50
C ALA A 148 18.14 -2.68 22.09
N ALA A 149 19.44 -2.96 22.01
CA ALA A 149 20.12 -3.25 20.75
C ALA A 149 20.61 -4.71 20.78
N ALA A 150 20.04 -5.57 19.94
CA ALA A 150 20.33 -6.99 19.92
C ALA A 150 20.05 -7.60 18.54
N THR A 151 20.85 -8.60 18.16
CA THR A 151 20.74 -9.31 16.88
C THR A 151 20.59 -10.83 17.03
N ALA A 152 21.08 -11.41 18.13
CA ALA A 152 20.95 -12.84 18.41
C ALA A 152 19.51 -13.16 18.85
N LEU A 153 18.78 -13.94 18.05
CA LEU A 153 17.39 -14.28 18.34
C LEU A 153 17.23 -15.05 19.65
N ARG A 154 18.22 -15.89 20.01
CA ARG A 154 18.19 -16.66 21.25
C ARG A 154 18.10 -15.74 22.47
N ASP A 155 18.90 -14.69 22.50
CA ASP A 155 18.95 -13.73 23.60
C ASP A 155 17.69 -12.86 23.63
N ILE A 156 17.22 -12.45 22.43
CA ILE A 156 15.96 -11.71 22.27
C ILE A 156 14.79 -12.53 22.80
N ALA A 157 14.66 -13.79 22.38
CA ALA A 157 13.57 -14.67 22.78
C ALA A 157 13.58 -14.94 24.29
N ALA A 158 14.75 -15.23 24.86
CA ALA A 158 14.90 -15.42 26.30
C ALA A 158 14.47 -14.16 27.09
N SER A 159 14.89 -12.97 26.64
CA SER A 159 14.52 -11.71 27.28
C SER A 159 13.01 -11.44 27.20
N LEU A 160 12.39 -11.76 26.07
CA LEU A 160 10.95 -11.58 25.86
C LEU A 160 10.09 -12.62 26.59
N GLU A 161 10.65 -13.77 26.97
CA GLU A 161 9.95 -14.75 27.79
C GLU A 161 9.69 -14.23 29.21
N ASP A 162 10.53 -13.36 29.75
CA ASP A 162 10.32 -12.81 31.10
C ASP A 162 9.35 -11.62 31.12
N GLU A 163 8.97 -11.09 29.95
CA GLU A 163 8.14 -9.89 29.80
C GLU A 163 6.65 -10.22 29.62
N ALA A 164 6.03 -10.75 30.69
CA ALA A 164 4.65 -11.24 30.66
C ALA A 164 3.57 -10.16 30.43
N ASP A 165 3.86 -8.89 30.72
CA ASP A 165 2.96 -7.75 30.58
C ASP A 165 3.19 -6.93 29.30
N ALA A 166 4.13 -7.35 28.45
CA ALA A 166 4.41 -6.69 27.18
C ALA A 166 3.13 -6.55 26.34
N ALA A 167 2.82 -5.32 25.93
CA ALA A 167 1.71 -5.03 25.05
C ALA A 167 2.17 -4.97 23.58
N LEU A 168 3.38 -4.45 23.35
CA LEU A 168 3.97 -4.28 22.03
C LEU A 168 5.46 -4.56 22.05
N VAL A 169 5.92 -5.34 21.07
CA VAL A 169 7.34 -5.55 20.75
C VAL A 169 7.60 -5.08 19.32
N VAL A 170 8.57 -4.19 19.14
CA VAL A 170 9.05 -3.73 17.82
C VAL A 170 10.43 -4.30 17.55
N MET A 171 10.60 -4.95 16.38
CA MET A 171 11.88 -5.48 15.90
C MET A 171 12.34 -4.69 14.66
N ASP A 172 13.31 -3.81 14.83
CA ASP A 172 13.84 -2.89 13.80
C ASP A 172 15.33 -3.15 13.50
N SER A 173 15.70 -3.99 12.54
CA SER A 173 14.87 -4.72 11.58
C SER A 173 15.06 -6.23 11.67
N ILE A 174 14.15 -6.98 11.03
CA ILE A 174 14.24 -8.45 11.04
C ILE A 174 15.43 -8.98 10.23
N GLN A 175 15.96 -8.19 9.28
CA GLN A 175 17.08 -8.62 8.44
C GLN A 175 18.38 -8.81 9.22
N THR A 176 18.57 -8.09 10.31
CA THR A 176 19.79 -8.18 11.13
C THR A 176 19.73 -9.27 12.20
N VAL A 177 18.54 -9.85 12.41
CA VAL A 177 18.34 -10.89 13.41
C VAL A 177 18.82 -12.22 12.87
N TRP A 178 19.47 -13.01 13.72
CA TRP A 178 20.04 -14.30 13.34
C TRP A 178 19.81 -15.37 14.39
N LEU A 179 19.79 -16.61 13.92
CA LEU A 179 19.65 -17.82 14.72
C LEU A 179 20.84 -18.74 14.48
N ASP A 180 21.61 -19.02 15.52
CA ASP A 180 22.83 -19.83 15.54
C ASP A 180 22.60 -21.27 15.06
N ALA A 181 21.37 -21.77 15.23
CA ALA A 181 20.99 -23.13 14.86
C ALA A 181 20.85 -23.33 13.34
N LEU A 182 20.90 -22.24 12.56
CA LEU A 182 20.82 -22.28 11.10
C LEU A 182 22.16 -21.95 10.48
N ASP A 183 22.67 -22.87 9.68
CA ASP A 183 23.90 -22.69 8.91
C ASP A 183 23.64 -21.83 7.65
N SER A 184 23.29 -20.56 7.89
CA SER A 184 23.04 -19.55 6.86
C SER A 184 23.32 -18.16 7.40
N ALA A 185 23.86 -17.28 6.56
CA ALA A 185 24.22 -15.93 6.96
C ALA A 185 22.98 -15.09 7.35
N PRO A 186 23.10 -14.16 8.32
CA PRO A 186 22.05 -13.19 8.65
C PRO A 186 21.54 -12.44 7.42
N GLY A 187 20.24 -12.11 7.40
CA GLY A 187 19.62 -11.40 6.27
C GLY A 187 19.23 -12.28 5.07
N THR A 188 19.67 -13.54 5.03
CA THR A 188 19.19 -14.51 4.04
C THR A 188 17.71 -14.84 4.25
N VAL A 189 17.03 -15.29 3.19
CA VAL A 189 15.62 -15.68 3.23
C VAL A 189 15.34 -16.75 4.29
N ALA A 190 16.25 -17.71 4.47
CA ALA A 190 16.14 -18.77 5.47
C ALA A 190 16.20 -18.23 6.90
N GLN A 191 17.23 -17.42 7.23
CA GLN A 191 17.35 -16.76 8.54
C GLN A 191 16.12 -15.91 8.85
N VAL A 192 15.72 -15.04 7.93
CA VAL A 192 14.62 -14.08 8.15
C VAL A 192 13.29 -14.81 8.38
N ARG A 193 12.99 -15.86 7.60
CA ARG A 193 11.76 -16.66 7.81
C ARG A 193 11.77 -17.38 9.15
N ALA A 194 12.87 -18.03 9.50
CA ALA A 194 12.96 -18.77 10.76
C ALA A 194 12.86 -17.83 11.96
N CYS A 195 13.56 -16.70 11.93
CA CYS A 195 13.51 -15.72 13.00
C CYS A 195 12.12 -15.12 13.15
N ALA A 196 11.47 -14.74 12.04
CA ALA A 196 10.11 -14.25 12.06
C ALA A 196 9.11 -15.30 12.58
N ALA A 197 9.22 -16.56 12.14
CA ALA A 197 8.36 -17.64 12.62
C ALA A 197 8.39 -17.76 14.15
N GLU A 198 9.59 -17.66 14.73
CA GLU A 198 9.75 -17.86 16.15
C GLU A 198 9.32 -16.65 17.00
N LEU A 199 9.58 -15.43 16.52
CA LEU A 199 9.03 -14.23 17.13
C LEU A 199 7.49 -14.21 17.05
N ILE A 200 6.90 -14.63 15.92
CA ILE A 200 5.44 -14.73 15.76
C ILE A 200 4.87 -15.77 16.73
N ARG A 201 5.53 -16.93 16.88
CA ARG A 201 5.13 -17.95 17.85
C ARG A 201 5.13 -17.38 19.27
N LEU A 202 6.20 -16.67 19.63
CA LEU A 202 6.35 -16.06 20.94
C LEU A 202 5.28 -14.98 21.20
N ALA A 203 5.01 -14.11 20.22
CA ALA A 203 3.94 -13.11 20.28
C ALA A 203 2.58 -13.76 20.54
N LYS A 204 2.28 -14.87 19.84
CA LYS A 204 1.03 -15.61 20.02
C LYS A 204 0.93 -16.32 21.36
N SER A 205 2.04 -16.86 21.88
CA SER A 205 2.03 -17.55 23.18
C SER A 205 2.04 -16.59 24.36
N ARG A 206 2.65 -15.41 24.23
CA ARG A 206 2.76 -14.40 25.29
C ARG A 206 1.68 -13.32 25.23
N GLY A 207 1.01 -13.15 24.09
CA GLY A 207 -0.13 -12.25 23.95
C GLY A 207 0.20 -10.83 23.51
N PHE A 208 1.48 -10.49 23.28
CA PHE A 208 1.86 -9.14 22.80
C PHE A 208 1.63 -8.96 21.29
N ALA A 209 1.45 -7.71 20.86
CA ALA A 209 1.50 -7.36 19.44
C ALA A 209 2.96 -7.26 18.99
N LEU A 210 3.29 -7.88 17.86
CA LEU A 210 4.63 -7.85 17.27
C LEU A 210 4.63 -6.98 16.01
N VAL A 211 5.57 -6.03 15.93
CA VAL A 211 5.85 -5.28 14.71
C VAL A 211 7.24 -5.64 14.20
N LEU A 212 7.32 -6.14 12.98
CA LEU A 212 8.56 -6.45 12.28
C LEU A 212 8.85 -5.37 11.24
N VAL A 213 10.05 -4.79 11.24
CA VAL A 213 10.49 -3.89 10.17
C VAL A 213 11.21 -4.69 9.10
N GLY A 214 10.84 -4.47 7.84
CA GLY A 214 11.50 -5.07 6.68
C GLY A 214 11.93 -4.02 5.66
N HIS A 215 13.22 -3.99 5.32
CA HIS A 215 13.75 -3.17 4.24
C HIS A 215 13.44 -3.75 2.85
N VAL A 216 12.88 -2.93 1.95
CA VAL A 216 12.79 -3.29 0.52
C VAL A 216 14.19 -3.29 -0.06
N THR A 217 14.61 -4.45 -0.58
CA THR A 217 15.89 -4.64 -1.25
C THR A 217 15.65 -4.73 -2.75
N LYS A 218 16.38 -3.94 -3.53
CA LYS A 218 16.35 -4.01 -5.00
C LYS A 218 17.26 -5.13 -5.53
N GLU A 219 18.17 -5.61 -4.69
CA GLU A 219 19.17 -6.61 -4.99
C GLU A 219 18.84 -7.89 -4.21
N GLY A 220 18.70 -9.02 -4.92
CA GLY A 220 18.18 -10.29 -4.40
C GLY A 220 19.07 -11.03 -3.37
N THR A 221 20.06 -10.35 -2.78
CA THR A 221 20.96 -10.88 -1.75
C THR A 221 20.36 -10.82 -0.34
N LEU A 222 19.49 -9.84 -0.07
CA LEU A 222 18.79 -9.66 1.20
C LEU A 222 17.30 -9.96 1.04
N ALA A 223 16.73 -10.66 2.03
CA ALA A 223 15.32 -10.98 2.04
C ALA A 223 14.46 -9.70 2.10
N GLY A 224 13.76 -9.43 1.00
CA GLY A 224 12.76 -8.36 0.95
C GLY A 224 11.54 -8.68 1.83
N PRO A 225 10.73 -7.67 2.21
CA PRO A 225 9.57 -7.84 3.08
C PRO A 225 8.54 -8.83 2.52
N ARG A 226 8.46 -8.97 1.18
CA ARG A 226 7.61 -9.94 0.47
C ARG A 226 7.78 -11.38 0.97
N VAL A 227 8.96 -11.72 1.47
CA VAL A 227 9.28 -13.05 2.01
C VAL A 227 8.39 -13.41 3.22
N LEU A 228 7.99 -12.41 4.01
CA LEU A 228 7.25 -12.57 5.27
C LEU A 228 5.75 -12.27 5.14
N GLU A 229 5.29 -11.70 4.03
CA GLU A 229 3.90 -11.24 3.83
C GLU A 229 2.85 -12.32 4.15
N HIS A 230 3.12 -13.57 3.79
CA HIS A 230 2.19 -14.66 4.03
C HIS A 230 2.18 -15.13 5.50
N MET A 231 3.26 -14.91 6.24
CA MET A 231 3.46 -15.37 7.62
C MET A 231 2.79 -14.45 8.65
N VAL A 232 2.78 -13.14 8.38
CA VAL A 232 2.22 -12.12 9.28
C VAL A 232 0.71 -11.97 9.12
N ASP A 233 0.06 -11.32 10.08
CA ASP A 233 -1.37 -11.08 10.07
C ASP A 233 -1.75 -9.80 9.32
N ALA A 234 -0.87 -8.79 9.34
CA ALA A 234 -0.99 -7.59 8.50
C ALA A 234 0.37 -7.18 7.89
N THR A 235 0.32 -6.59 6.70
CA THR A 235 1.47 -6.02 5.98
C THR A 235 1.15 -4.59 5.59
N LEU A 236 2.00 -3.67 6.03
CA LEU A 236 1.95 -2.26 5.69
C LEU A 236 3.18 -1.91 4.84
N TYR A 237 2.99 -1.14 3.78
CA TYR A 237 4.07 -0.58 2.98
C TYR A 237 4.14 0.93 3.14
N PHE A 238 5.33 1.43 3.45
CA PHE A 238 5.61 2.85 3.49
C PHE A 238 6.27 3.27 2.19
N GLU A 239 5.54 4.08 1.43
CA GLU A 239 5.83 4.51 0.07
C GLU A 239 6.05 6.02 0.04
N GLY A 240 6.89 6.49 -0.88
CA GLY A 240 7.09 7.91 -1.13
C GLY A 240 8.34 8.15 -1.94
N ASP A 241 8.24 9.01 -2.95
CA ASP A 241 9.41 9.42 -3.73
C ASP A 241 10.23 10.46 -2.97
N ARG A 242 11.54 10.50 -3.22
CA ARG A 242 12.46 11.49 -2.64
C ARG A 242 12.09 12.92 -3.02
N GLY A 243 11.41 13.12 -4.15
CA GLY A 243 10.95 14.42 -4.63
C GLY A 243 9.62 14.90 -4.05
N HIS A 244 8.83 14.02 -3.43
CA HIS A 244 7.54 14.39 -2.84
C HIS A 244 7.68 14.64 -1.34
N GLN A 245 6.98 15.65 -0.81
CA GLN A 245 6.96 15.96 0.62
C GLN A 245 6.27 14.86 1.44
N PHE A 246 5.40 14.07 0.81
CA PHE A 246 4.54 13.11 1.49
C PHE A 246 5.09 11.68 1.51
N ARG A 247 4.63 10.94 2.50
CA ARG A 247 4.87 9.52 2.72
C ARG A 247 3.53 8.83 2.93
N ILE A 248 3.26 7.79 2.17
CA ILE A 248 1.99 7.06 2.18
C ILE A 248 2.23 5.72 2.85
N LEU A 249 1.50 5.43 3.92
CA LEU A 249 1.46 4.12 4.54
C LEU A 249 0.22 3.37 4.04
N ARG A 250 0.42 2.20 3.46
CA ARG A 250 -0.64 1.42 2.81
C ARG A 250 -0.77 0.03 3.39
N ALA A 251 -1.98 -0.38 3.74
CA ALA A 251 -2.26 -1.78 4.10
C ALA A 251 -2.42 -2.65 2.85
N VAL A 252 -1.46 -3.51 2.54
CA VAL A 252 -1.57 -4.47 1.43
C VAL A 252 -2.24 -5.77 1.87
N LYS A 253 -2.06 -6.13 3.15
CA LYS A 253 -2.71 -7.28 3.78
C LYS A 253 -3.15 -6.86 5.16
N ASN A 254 -4.40 -7.12 5.53
CA ASN A 254 -4.86 -6.89 6.90
C ASN A 254 -5.95 -7.92 7.26
N ARG A 255 -5.65 -8.85 8.17
CA ARG A 255 -6.64 -9.81 8.68
C ARG A 255 -7.65 -9.19 9.65
N PHE A 256 -7.37 -7.98 10.13
CA PHE A 256 -8.14 -7.31 11.16
C PHE A 256 -8.78 -6.00 10.67
N GLY A 257 -8.68 -5.68 9.39
CA GLY A 257 -9.16 -4.42 8.82
C GLY A 257 -9.28 -4.50 7.32
N ALA A 258 -9.66 -3.39 6.69
CA ALA A 258 -9.69 -3.29 5.23
C ALA A 258 -8.27 -3.33 4.65
N THR A 259 -8.14 -3.92 3.46
CA THR A 259 -6.97 -3.72 2.61
C THR A 259 -7.11 -2.40 1.87
N ASP A 260 -6.00 -1.89 1.35
CA ASP A 260 -5.90 -0.68 0.54
C ASP A 260 -6.20 0.63 1.28
N GLU A 261 -6.42 0.57 2.60
CA GLU A 261 -6.42 1.76 3.47
C GLU A 261 -5.06 2.46 3.41
N ILE A 262 -5.11 3.79 3.37
CA ILE A 262 -3.93 4.65 3.39
C ILE A 262 -3.91 5.61 4.57
N GLY A 263 -2.70 5.77 5.11
CA GLY A 263 -2.34 6.83 6.04
C GLY A 263 -1.37 7.78 5.34
N VAL A 264 -1.66 9.08 5.37
CA VAL A 264 -0.81 10.09 4.71
C VAL A 264 -0.02 10.86 5.75
N PHE A 265 1.29 10.98 5.53
CA PHE A 265 2.21 11.63 6.45
C PHE A 265 3.14 12.61 5.72
N GLU A 266 3.62 13.60 6.44
CA GLU A 266 4.67 14.51 6.00
C GLU A 266 5.88 14.37 6.92
N MET A 267 7.09 14.32 6.34
CA MET A 267 8.33 14.29 7.11
C MET A 267 8.76 15.72 7.48
N THR A 268 8.76 16.03 8.76
CA THR A 268 9.15 17.34 9.32
C THR A 268 10.39 17.21 10.20
N GLY A 269 10.92 18.35 10.69
CA GLY A 269 12.03 18.35 11.65
C GLY A 269 11.71 17.61 12.96
N THR A 270 10.43 17.53 13.34
CA THR A 270 9.94 16.85 14.54
C THR A 270 9.51 15.39 14.28
N GLY A 271 9.75 14.86 13.08
CA GLY A 271 9.36 13.51 12.68
C GLY A 271 8.19 13.48 11.70
N LEU A 272 7.47 12.36 11.67
CA LEU A 272 6.31 12.20 10.79
C LEU A 272 5.07 12.82 11.42
N VAL A 273 4.40 13.68 10.67
CA VAL A 273 3.16 14.36 11.04
C VAL A 273 2.02 13.85 10.16
N GLU A 274 0.87 13.61 10.76
CA GLU A 274 -0.31 13.07 10.07
C GLU A 274 -1.00 14.13 9.23
N VAL A 275 -1.37 13.76 8.00
CA VAL A 275 -2.15 14.60 7.09
C VAL A 275 -3.61 14.17 7.15
N ALA A 276 -4.40 14.92 7.93
CA ALA A 276 -5.84 14.62 8.10
C ALA A 276 -6.65 14.79 6.80
N ASN A 277 -6.27 15.76 5.96
CA ASN A 277 -6.95 16.08 4.71
C ASN A 277 -5.96 16.05 3.53
N PRO A 278 -5.67 14.86 2.97
CA PRO A 278 -4.70 14.71 1.90
C PRO A 278 -5.20 15.33 0.60
N SER A 279 -6.51 15.29 0.36
CA SER A 279 -7.15 15.88 -0.82
C SER A 279 -6.88 17.39 -0.91
N ALA A 280 -6.96 18.12 0.21
CA ALA A 280 -6.62 19.54 0.23
C ALA A 280 -5.15 19.80 -0.14
N LEU A 281 -4.24 18.92 0.28
CA LEU A 281 -2.82 19.04 -0.06
C LEU A 281 -2.54 18.69 -1.52
N PHE A 282 -3.13 17.61 -2.04
CA PHE A 282 -2.96 17.22 -3.44
C PHE A 282 -3.50 18.25 -4.43
N LEU A 283 -4.42 19.12 -3.98
CA LEU A 283 -4.98 20.22 -4.76
C LEU A 283 -4.31 21.57 -4.45
N ALA A 284 -3.43 21.66 -3.45
CA ALA A 284 -2.87 22.94 -2.99
C ALA A 284 -1.98 23.63 -4.03
N GLU A 285 -1.30 22.87 -4.89
CA GLU A 285 -0.40 23.41 -5.92
C GLU A 285 -1.12 23.85 -7.20
N ARG A 286 -2.45 23.68 -7.25
CA ARG A 286 -3.23 23.96 -8.45
C ARG A 286 -3.23 25.45 -8.76
N ARG A 287 -2.55 25.84 -9.84
CA ARG A 287 -2.47 27.23 -10.32
C ARG A 287 -3.62 27.54 -11.26
N GLY A 288 -4.75 27.96 -10.70
CA GLY A 288 -5.88 28.46 -11.49
C GLY A 288 -6.44 27.44 -12.48
N ASN A 289 -7.12 27.93 -13.52
CA ASN A 289 -7.79 27.08 -14.50
C ASN A 289 -6.90 26.90 -15.75
N VAL A 290 -6.10 25.84 -15.77
CA VAL A 290 -5.18 25.52 -16.88
C VAL A 290 -5.71 24.40 -17.78
N SER A 291 -5.38 24.51 -19.07
CA SER A 291 -5.64 23.45 -20.05
C SER A 291 -4.87 22.18 -19.68
N GLY A 292 -5.47 21.01 -19.90
CA GLY A 292 -4.85 19.73 -19.59
C GLY A 292 -4.95 19.30 -18.13
N SER A 293 -5.74 19.97 -17.29
CA SER A 293 -5.91 19.61 -15.87
C SER A 293 -7.35 19.18 -15.61
N ALA A 294 -7.55 18.11 -14.82
CA ALA A 294 -8.86 17.67 -14.33
C ALA A 294 -8.74 17.11 -12.91
N VAL A 295 -9.77 17.29 -12.07
CA VAL A 295 -9.76 16.72 -10.72
C VAL A 295 -10.46 15.36 -10.72
N PHE A 296 -9.72 14.32 -10.36
CA PHE A 296 -10.25 12.97 -10.18
C PHE A 296 -10.72 12.76 -8.74
N ALA A 297 -11.95 12.27 -8.58
CA ALA A 297 -12.45 11.78 -7.29
C ALA A 297 -12.24 10.27 -7.18
N GLY A 298 -11.13 9.86 -6.59
CA GLY A 298 -10.73 8.47 -6.42
C GLY A 298 -11.16 7.85 -5.10
N ILE A 299 -11.08 6.52 -5.03
CA ILE A 299 -11.17 5.75 -3.79
C ILE A 299 -9.87 4.96 -3.62
N GLU A 300 -9.21 5.19 -2.48
CA GLU A 300 -8.04 4.43 -2.05
C GLU A 300 -8.45 3.55 -0.85
N GLY A 301 -8.69 2.26 -1.10
CA GLY A 301 -9.33 1.37 -0.13
C GLY A 301 -10.77 1.77 0.15
N THR A 302 -11.04 2.36 1.32
CA THR A 302 -12.34 2.99 1.62
C THR A 302 -12.28 4.51 1.71
N ARG A 303 -11.08 5.10 1.54
CA ARG A 303 -10.88 6.53 1.69
C ARG A 303 -11.10 7.24 0.35
N PRO A 304 -12.03 8.19 0.27
CA PRO A 304 -12.10 9.07 -0.89
C PRO A 304 -10.91 10.03 -0.89
N VAL A 305 -10.27 10.18 -2.05
CA VAL A 305 -9.13 11.08 -2.27
C VAL A 305 -9.35 11.84 -3.55
N LEU A 306 -9.20 13.16 -3.50
CA LEU A 306 -9.22 14.01 -4.69
C LEU A 306 -7.80 14.34 -5.11
N VAL A 307 -7.49 14.08 -6.38
CA VAL A 307 -6.17 14.39 -6.96
C VAL A 307 -6.32 15.02 -8.32
N GLU A 308 -5.35 15.87 -8.67
CA GLU A 308 -5.27 16.46 -10.00
C GLU A 308 -4.62 15.50 -10.99
N VAL A 309 -5.28 15.31 -12.13
CA VAL A 309 -4.78 14.61 -13.31
C VAL A 309 -4.33 15.66 -14.32
N GLN A 310 -3.08 15.57 -14.74
CA GLN A 310 -2.45 16.49 -15.68
C GLN A 310 -2.10 15.75 -16.97
N ALA A 311 -2.46 16.35 -18.10
CA ALA A 311 -2.18 15.87 -19.44
C ALA A 311 -1.55 17.01 -20.26
N LEU A 312 -0.48 16.69 -20.96
CA LEU A 312 0.15 17.58 -21.93
C LEU A 312 0.25 16.84 -23.26
N LEU A 313 -0.22 17.51 -24.32
CA LEU A 313 -0.12 17.04 -25.69
C LEU A 313 0.85 17.94 -26.45
N SER A 314 1.76 17.34 -27.19
CA SER A 314 2.68 18.05 -28.09
C SER A 314 2.68 17.38 -29.46
N PRO A 315 2.70 18.13 -30.57
CA PRO A 315 2.89 17.53 -31.90
C PRO A 315 4.17 16.70 -31.93
N SER A 316 4.11 15.47 -32.45
CA SER A 316 5.29 14.62 -32.55
C SER A 316 6.15 15.06 -33.74
N SER A 317 7.46 15.24 -33.51
CA SER A 317 8.43 15.69 -34.52
C SER A 317 8.98 14.57 -35.43
N GLY A 318 8.24 13.45 -35.54
CA GLY A 318 8.55 12.31 -36.41
C GLY A 318 8.89 11.03 -35.63
N GLY A 319 8.40 9.88 -36.12
CA GLY A 319 8.54 8.57 -35.46
C GLY A 319 7.26 8.11 -34.76
N SER A 320 7.36 7.10 -33.89
CA SER A 320 6.22 6.70 -33.05
C SER A 320 6.00 7.72 -31.93
N PRO A 321 4.78 8.24 -31.75
CA PRO A 321 4.50 9.22 -30.70
C PRO A 321 4.84 8.68 -29.31
N ARG A 322 5.40 9.55 -28.47
CA ARG A 322 5.77 9.22 -27.09
C ARG A 322 4.53 9.19 -26.22
N ARG A 323 4.46 8.21 -25.33
CA ARG A 323 3.39 8.10 -24.32
C ARG A 323 4.06 7.88 -22.97
N GLN A 324 4.17 8.94 -22.18
CA GLN A 324 4.76 8.89 -20.84
C GLN A 324 3.69 9.06 -19.78
N VAL A 325 3.71 8.19 -18.77
CA VAL A 325 2.72 8.18 -17.70
C VAL A 325 3.44 8.11 -16.36
N VAL A 326 3.07 9.00 -15.45
CA VAL A 326 3.51 9.01 -14.05
C VAL A 326 2.29 8.91 -13.15
N GLY A 327 2.26 7.90 -12.28
CA GLY A 327 1.16 7.71 -11.31
C GLY A 327 -0.07 6.99 -11.83
N TRP A 328 -0.08 6.48 -13.08
CA TRP A 328 -1.21 5.74 -13.66
C TRP A 328 -0.75 4.63 -14.64
N ASP A 329 -1.68 3.86 -15.19
CA ASP A 329 -1.39 2.74 -16.09
C ASP A 329 -1.24 3.18 -17.56
N SER A 330 -0.16 2.73 -18.21
CA SER A 330 0.15 3.06 -19.61
C SER A 330 -0.72 2.31 -20.61
N GLY A 331 -1.19 1.11 -20.26
CA GLY A 331 -2.14 0.33 -21.06
C GLY A 331 -3.50 1.02 -21.16
N ARG A 332 -4.03 1.48 -20.02
CA ARG A 332 -5.29 2.23 -19.91
C ARG A 332 -5.22 3.58 -20.64
N LEU A 333 -4.09 4.29 -20.58
CA LEU A 333 -3.90 5.48 -21.43
C LEU A 333 -4.01 5.13 -22.92
N SER A 334 -3.32 4.08 -23.37
CA SER A 334 -3.35 3.67 -24.78
C SER A 334 -4.75 3.31 -25.25
N MET A 335 -5.52 2.61 -24.40
CA MET A 335 -6.92 2.31 -24.63
C MET A 335 -7.78 3.59 -24.74
N LEU A 336 -7.64 4.52 -23.79
CA LEU A 336 -8.42 5.77 -23.79
C LEU A 336 -8.15 6.62 -25.04
N LEU A 337 -6.90 6.74 -25.46
CA LEU A 337 -6.54 7.44 -26.70
C LEU A 337 -7.24 6.82 -27.92
N ALA A 338 -7.24 5.49 -28.01
CA ALA A 338 -7.92 4.78 -29.11
C ALA A 338 -9.44 5.00 -29.11
N VAL A 339 -10.06 5.06 -27.93
CA VAL A 339 -11.51 5.33 -27.79
C VAL A 339 -11.83 6.79 -28.16
N LEU A 340 -11.07 7.76 -27.68
CA LEU A 340 -11.25 9.18 -28.02
C LEU A 340 -11.10 9.42 -29.54
N GLU A 341 -10.14 8.75 -30.17
CA GLU A 341 -9.93 8.86 -31.62
C GLU A 341 -11.03 8.16 -32.41
N SER A 342 -11.31 6.89 -32.11
CA SER A 342 -12.23 6.06 -32.90
C SER A 342 -13.72 6.36 -32.66
N ARG A 343 -14.08 6.88 -31.48
CA ARG A 343 -15.49 7.08 -31.06
C ARG A 343 -15.87 8.54 -30.89
N CYS A 344 -14.90 9.42 -30.62
CA CYS A 344 -15.16 10.84 -30.40
C CYS A 344 -14.59 11.75 -31.50
N GLY A 345 -13.92 11.18 -32.51
CA GLY A 345 -13.43 11.92 -33.67
C GLY A 345 -12.25 12.85 -33.38
N MET A 346 -11.53 12.62 -32.27
CA MET A 346 -10.37 13.43 -31.90
C MET A 346 -9.10 12.95 -32.60
N SER A 347 -8.31 13.87 -33.16
CA SER A 347 -7.02 13.53 -33.75
C SER A 347 -5.92 13.59 -32.69
N LEU A 348 -5.65 12.44 -32.04
CA LEU A 348 -4.63 12.31 -30.98
C LEU A 348 -3.46 11.42 -31.37
N GLY A 349 -3.61 10.59 -32.42
CA GLY A 349 -2.62 9.59 -32.81
C GLY A 349 -1.25 10.13 -33.27
N GLN A 350 -1.12 11.43 -33.52
CA GLN A 350 0.15 12.08 -33.94
C GLN A 350 0.77 12.97 -32.85
N ASN A 351 0.21 12.96 -31.64
CA ASN A 351 0.71 13.76 -30.53
C ASN A 351 1.50 12.89 -29.55
N ASP A 352 2.62 13.43 -29.08
CA ASP A 352 3.25 12.96 -27.87
C ASP A 352 2.35 13.30 -26.68
N VAL A 353 2.11 12.32 -25.80
CA VAL A 353 1.22 12.42 -24.65
C VAL A 353 2.03 12.22 -23.37
N TYR A 354 1.94 13.20 -22.48
CA TYR A 354 2.51 13.15 -21.14
C TYR A 354 1.37 13.23 -20.13
N LEU A 355 1.23 12.22 -19.29
CA LEU A 355 0.23 12.15 -18.23
C LEU A 355 0.91 12.08 -16.87
N ASN A 356 0.45 12.89 -15.93
CA ASN A 356 0.95 12.93 -14.56
C ASN A 356 -0.21 12.99 -13.55
N ILE A 357 -0.15 12.17 -12.52
CA ILE A 357 -0.99 12.31 -11.34
C ILE A 357 -0.26 13.21 -10.34
N ALA A 358 -0.84 14.37 -10.05
CA ALA A 358 -0.26 15.32 -9.10
C ALA A 358 -0.18 14.72 -7.69
N GLY A 359 0.79 15.20 -6.90
CA GLY A 359 1.00 14.73 -5.54
C GLY A 359 1.75 13.40 -5.40
N GLY A 360 2.16 12.76 -6.52
CA GLY A 360 2.96 11.54 -6.49
C GLY A 360 2.19 10.27 -6.15
N LEU A 361 0.85 10.36 -6.07
CA LEU A 361 -0.01 9.21 -5.82
C LEU A 361 -0.04 8.30 -7.05
N ARG A 362 0.02 6.99 -6.83
CA ARG A 362 -0.26 6.00 -7.86
C ARG A 362 -1.71 5.58 -7.78
N ILE A 363 -2.47 5.83 -8.83
CA ILE A 363 -3.87 5.45 -8.92
C ILE A 363 -3.98 4.13 -9.67
N ASN A 364 -4.69 3.18 -9.08
CA ASN A 364 -5.05 1.92 -9.73
C ASN A 364 -6.56 1.70 -9.65
N GLU A 365 -7.32 2.58 -10.32
CA GLU A 365 -8.78 2.56 -10.28
C GLU A 365 -9.39 2.84 -11.66
N PRO A 366 -10.35 2.03 -12.14
CA PRO A 366 -11.06 2.28 -13.40
C PRO A 366 -11.80 3.62 -13.47
N ALA A 367 -12.27 4.13 -12.34
CA ALA A 367 -12.96 5.41 -12.24
C ALA A 367 -12.13 6.61 -12.69
N ALA A 368 -10.79 6.47 -12.74
CA ALA A 368 -9.89 7.51 -13.23
C ALA A 368 -10.06 7.79 -14.72
N ASP A 369 -10.65 6.88 -15.49
CA ASP A 369 -10.78 7.00 -16.94
C ASP A 369 -11.44 8.31 -17.37
N LEU A 370 -12.57 8.66 -16.73
CA LEU A 370 -13.29 9.87 -17.09
C LEU A 370 -12.50 11.15 -16.78
N ALA A 371 -11.75 11.16 -15.68
CA ALA A 371 -10.92 12.30 -15.30
C ALA A 371 -9.71 12.45 -16.25
N VAL A 372 -9.07 11.35 -16.61
CA VAL A 372 -7.98 11.33 -17.59
C VAL A 372 -8.49 11.74 -18.97
N ALA A 373 -9.64 11.23 -19.40
CA ALA A 373 -10.29 11.66 -20.64
C ALA A 373 -10.59 13.17 -20.62
N ALA A 374 -11.10 13.71 -19.50
CA ALA A 374 -11.33 15.15 -19.37
C ALA A 374 -10.04 15.97 -19.47
N ALA A 375 -8.95 15.53 -18.85
CA ALA A 375 -7.63 16.18 -18.97
C ALA A 375 -7.09 16.12 -20.41
N LEU A 376 -7.19 14.97 -21.09
CA LEU A 376 -6.76 14.82 -22.49
C LEU A 376 -7.58 15.68 -23.45
N VAL A 377 -8.91 15.70 -23.29
CA VAL A 377 -9.81 16.55 -24.09
C VAL A 377 -9.51 18.02 -23.85
N SER A 378 -9.28 18.40 -22.60
CA SER A 378 -8.88 19.75 -22.20
C SER A 378 -7.58 20.17 -22.90
N ALA A 379 -6.52 19.33 -22.83
CA ALA A 379 -5.25 19.57 -23.50
C ALA A 379 -5.37 19.66 -25.03
N ALA A 380 -6.16 18.78 -25.65
CA ALA A 380 -6.32 18.73 -27.10
C ALA A 380 -7.11 19.91 -27.66
N THR A 381 -8.04 20.45 -26.88
CA THR A 381 -8.89 21.59 -27.27
C THR A 381 -8.33 22.94 -26.81
N ASP A 382 -7.22 22.92 -26.09
CA ASP A 382 -6.63 24.05 -25.37
C ASP A 382 -7.66 24.81 -24.51
N ARG A 383 -8.52 24.06 -23.82
CA ARG A 383 -9.60 24.60 -23.00
C ARG A 383 -9.55 24.02 -21.61
N PRO A 384 -9.37 24.85 -20.56
CA PRO A 384 -9.39 24.38 -19.19
C PRO A 384 -10.70 23.67 -18.84
N THR A 385 -10.61 22.68 -17.95
CA THR A 385 -11.80 22.09 -17.30
C THR A 385 -12.48 23.14 -16.40
N ASP A 386 -13.58 22.77 -15.75
CA ASP A 386 -14.12 23.61 -14.69
C ASP A 386 -13.30 23.41 -13.42
N ALA A 387 -12.80 24.51 -12.82
CA ALA A 387 -11.99 24.44 -11.63
C ALA A 387 -12.77 23.85 -10.44
N ASP A 388 -14.07 24.05 -10.43
CA ASP A 388 -14.95 23.65 -9.33
C ASP A 388 -15.61 22.29 -9.56
N ARG A 389 -15.03 21.47 -10.44
CA ARG A 389 -15.61 20.21 -10.91
C ARG A 389 -14.69 19.01 -10.73
N VAL A 390 -15.27 17.94 -10.21
CA VAL A 390 -14.62 16.62 -10.10
C VAL A 390 -15.15 15.65 -11.14
N TYR A 391 -14.34 14.66 -11.52
CA TYR A 391 -14.67 13.67 -12.54
C TYR A 391 -14.41 12.27 -12.00
N PHE A 392 -15.31 11.32 -12.26
CA PHE A 392 -15.08 9.90 -12.03
C PHE A 392 -16.01 9.05 -12.90
N GLY A 393 -15.52 7.91 -13.39
CA GLY A 393 -16.27 7.00 -14.24
C GLY A 393 -15.34 6.08 -15.01
N GLU A 394 -15.78 4.85 -15.27
CA GLU A 394 -15.01 3.89 -16.09
C GLU A 394 -15.41 4.06 -17.57
N VAL A 395 -14.44 3.99 -18.48
CA VAL A 395 -14.70 4.10 -19.92
C VAL A 395 -14.57 2.73 -20.55
N GLY A 396 -15.61 2.30 -21.25
CA GLY A 396 -15.58 1.09 -22.08
C GLY A 396 -15.03 1.35 -23.49
N LEU A 397 -14.67 0.27 -24.19
CA LEU A 397 -14.12 0.34 -25.55
C LEU A 397 -15.12 0.87 -26.60
N SER A 398 -16.42 0.86 -26.29
CA SER A 398 -17.43 1.45 -27.17
C SER A 398 -17.60 2.95 -26.95
N GLY A 399 -16.92 3.52 -25.95
CA GLY A 399 -17.02 4.92 -25.54
C GLY A 399 -18.07 5.17 -24.46
N GLU A 400 -18.74 4.13 -23.97
CA GLU A 400 -19.73 4.23 -22.90
C GLU A 400 -19.06 4.54 -21.56
N VAL A 401 -19.70 5.38 -20.75
CA VAL A 401 -19.23 5.71 -19.40
C VAL A 401 -20.03 4.89 -18.39
N ARG A 402 -19.32 4.02 -17.67
CA ARG A 402 -19.88 2.98 -16.79
C ARG A 402 -19.82 3.40 -15.32
N GLN A 403 -20.76 2.88 -14.55
CA GLN A 403 -20.87 3.13 -13.10
C GLN A 403 -19.67 2.57 -12.34
N VAL A 404 -19.31 3.26 -11.25
CA VAL A 404 -18.19 2.89 -10.38
C VAL A 404 -18.64 2.80 -8.92
N ALA A 405 -17.89 2.04 -8.13
CA ALA A 405 -18.19 1.85 -6.71
C ALA A 405 -18.08 3.15 -5.90
N GLN A 406 -18.82 3.20 -4.79
CA GLN A 406 -18.74 4.23 -3.75
C GLN A 406 -18.93 5.68 -4.24
N ALA A 407 -19.81 5.90 -5.23
CA ALA A 407 -20.09 7.24 -5.76
C ALA A 407 -20.46 8.26 -4.65
N GLU A 408 -21.28 7.88 -3.67
CA GLU A 408 -21.65 8.77 -2.56
C GLU A 408 -20.46 9.18 -1.67
N ALA A 409 -19.45 8.32 -1.49
CA ALA A 409 -18.26 8.67 -0.72
C ALA A 409 -17.42 9.72 -1.48
N ARG A 410 -17.24 9.52 -2.79
CA ARG A 410 -16.56 10.49 -3.67
C ARG A 410 -17.23 11.86 -3.65
N LEU A 411 -18.56 11.89 -3.79
CA LEU A 411 -19.34 13.14 -3.81
C LEU A 411 -19.27 13.87 -2.47
N ARG A 412 -19.36 13.16 -1.34
CA ARG A 412 -19.23 13.76 -0.01
C ARG A 412 -17.86 14.40 0.21
N GLU A 413 -16.79 13.75 -0.23
CA GLU A 413 -15.44 14.32 -0.12
C GLU A 413 -15.27 15.54 -1.03
N ALA A 414 -15.80 15.51 -2.25
CA ALA A 414 -15.81 16.66 -3.15
C ALA A 414 -16.54 17.86 -2.51
N ALA A 415 -17.74 17.65 -1.99
CA ALA A 415 -18.51 18.70 -1.32
C ALA A 415 -17.78 19.23 -0.07
N LYS A 416 -17.13 18.36 0.72
CA LYS A 416 -16.35 18.75 1.91
C LYS A 416 -15.17 19.67 1.57
N LEU A 417 -14.58 19.53 0.39
CA LEU A 417 -13.50 20.40 -0.09
C LEU A 417 -14.00 21.64 -0.84
N GLY A 418 -15.31 21.83 -0.92
CA GLY A 418 -15.92 23.00 -1.53
C GLY A 418 -16.10 22.91 -3.04
N PHE A 419 -16.00 21.72 -3.65
CA PHE A 419 -16.36 21.56 -5.06
C PHE A 419 -17.87 21.76 -5.25
N GLY A 420 -18.26 22.58 -6.21
CA GLY A 420 -19.66 22.87 -6.57
C GLY A 420 -20.23 21.96 -7.65
N ALA A 421 -19.42 21.16 -8.36
CA ALA A 421 -19.92 20.23 -9.36
C ALA A 421 -19.16 18.88 -9.44
N ALA A 422 -19.86 17.86 -9.94
CA ALA A 422 -19.30 16.55 -10.27
C ALA A 422 -19.81 16.03 -11.62
N THR A 423 -18.91 15.50 -12.44
CA THR A 423 -19.23 14.78 -13.67
C THR A 423 -19.06 13.29 -13.44
N LEU A 424 -20.11 12.52 -13.69
CA LEU A 424 -20.22 11.11 -13.33
C LEU A 424 -21.01 10.30 -14.37
N PRO A 425 -20.98 8.96 -14.31
CA PRO A 425 -21.65 8.11 -15.28
C PRO A 425 -23.17 8.28 -15.23
N ARG A 426 -23.82 8.32 -16.40
CA ARG A 426 -25.28 8.34 -16.53
C ARG A 426 -25.88 7.05 -15.98
N ARG A 427 -26.98 7.17 -15.25
CA ARG A 427 -27.69 6.01 -14.69
C ARG A 427 -28.33 5.16 -15.78
N LEU A 428 -28.13 3.85 -15.68
CA LEU A 428 -28.99 2.86 -16.33
C LEU A 428 -30.12 2.51 -15.37
N ALA A 429 -31.37 2.55 -15.83
CA ALA A 429 -32.59 2.47 -15.00
C ALA A 429 -32.80 1.17 -14.20
N ARG A 430 -31.83 0.25 -14.15
CA ARG A 430 -31.91 -1.04 -13.47
C ARG A 430 -30.74 -1.25 -12.51
N GLY A 431 -30.92 -0.82 -11.26
CA GLY A 431 -30.12 -1.32 -10.13
C GLY A 431 -29.32 -0.25 -9.38
N GLY A 432 -29.95 0.43 -8.43
CA GLY A 432 -29.27 1.25 -7.42
C GLY A 432 -30.07 2.49 -7.01
N LYS A 433 -30.09 2.81 -5.71
CA LYS A 433 -30.55 4.13 -5.24
C LYS A 433 -29.66 5.20 -5.86
N ALA A 434 -30.28 6.33 -6.22
CA ALA A 434 -29.56 7.52 -6.64
C ALA A 434 -28.51 7.90 -5.58
N PRO A 435 -27.23 8.16 -5.94
CA PRO A 435 -26.31 8.77 -5.00
C PRO A 435 -26.96 10.06 -4.51
N ALA A 436 -27.14 10.19 -3.19
CA ALA A 436 -27.62 11.44 -2.62
C ALA A 436 -26.56 12.51 -2.92
N ALA A 437 -26.89 13.47 -3.78
CA ALA A 437 -26.06 14.64 -4.00
C ALA A 437 -25.98 15.39 -2.65
N PRO A 438 -24.77 15.64 -2.11
CA PRO A 438 -24.62 16.55 -0.98
C PRO A 438 -25.23 17.92 -1.33
N GLU A 439 -25.77 18.62 -0.33
CA GLU A 439 -26.30 19.98 -0.54
C GLU A 439 -25.25 20.89 -1.19
N GLY A 440 -25.64 21.60 -2.26
CA GLY A 440 -24.76 22.50 -2.99
C GLY A 440 -23.91 21.87 -4.11
N LEU A 441 -23.89 20.54 -4.25
CA LEU A 441 -23.11 19.86 -5.31
C LEU A 441 -23.96 19.55 -6.55
N GLY A 442 -23.69 20.23 -7.67
CA GLY A 442 -24.33 19.98 -8.95
C GLY A 442 -23.81 18.70 -9.64
N LEU A 443 -24.72 17.84 -10.11
CA LEU A 443 -24.37 16.58 -10.77
C LEU A 443 -24.59 16.66 -12.30
N ALA A 444 -23.55 16.34 -13.08
CA ALA A 444 -23.61 16.23 -14.53
C ALA A 444 -23.39 14.77 -14.96
N GLU A 445 -24.44 14.15 -15.49
CA GLU A 445 -24.43 12.74 -15.90
C GLU A 445 -24.07 12.57 -17.38
N ILE A 446 -23.01 11.80 -17.65
CA ILE A 446 -22.51 11.50 -19.00
C ILE A 446 -22.71 10.03 -19.32
N GLY A 447 -23.33 9.72 -20.46
CA GLY A 447 -23.54 8.34 -20.90
C GLY A 447 -22.43 7.85 -21.84
N HIS A 448 -21.82 8.77 -22.58
CA HIS A 448 -20.80 8.45 -23.57
C HIS A 448 -19.71 9.53 -23.59
N LEU A 449 -18.46 9.16 -23.87
CA LEU A 449 -17.34 10.12 -23.92
C LEU A 449 -17.56 11.27 -24.94
N ALA A 450 -18.35 11.03 -25.99
CA ALA A 450 -18.73 12.08 -26.93
C ALA A 450 -19.50 13.23 -26.24
N ASP A 451 -20.29 12.95 -25.20
CA ASP A 451 -20.99 14.00 -24.43
C ASP A 451 -19.97 14.89 -23.69
N LEU A 452 -18.89 14.29 -23.19
CA LEU A 452 -17.79 15.04 -22.57
C LEU A 452 -17.13 15.96 -23.59
N VAL A 453 -16.78 15.43 -24.77
CA VAL A 453 -16.16 16.21 -25.85
C VAL A 453 -17.07 17.35 -26.32
N ALA A 454 -18.37 17.11 -26.42
CA ALA A 454 -19.35 18.12 -26.82
C ALA A 454 -19.37 19.34 -25.88
N VAL A 455 -19.23 19.14 -24.56
CA VAL A 455 -19.14 20.25 -23.58
C VAL A 455 -17.94 21.16 -23.87
N PHE A 456 -16.81 20.58 -24.30
CA PHE A 456 -15.65 21.36 -24.71
C PHE A 456 -15.84 22.00 -26.09
N ALA A 457 -16.63 21.42 -27.00
CA ALA A 457 -16.92 22.00 -28.31
C ALA A 457 -17.90 23.18 -28.23
N GLU A 458 -19.01 23.08 -27.49
CA GLU A 458 -20.09 24.08 -27.42
C GLU A 458 -19.64 25.42 -26.82
N ARG A 459 -18.69 25.41 -25.87
CA ARG A 459 -18.09 26.63 -25.31
C ARG A 459 -17.25 27.43 -26.32
N SER A 460 -17.08 26.96 -27.56
CA SER A 460 -16.42 27.71 -28.65
C SER A 460 -17.27 28.86 -29.20
N VAL A 461 -18.60 28.79 -29.01
CA VAL A 461 -19.56 29.62 -29.73
C VAL A 461 -20.09 30.80 -28.89
N ALA A 462 -19.62 30.98 -27.64
CA ALA A 462 -20.01 32.16 -26.86
C ALA A 462 -19.39 33.42 -27.52
N PRO A 463 -20.21 34.36 -28.05
CA PRO A 463 -19.69 35.52 -28.76
C PRO A 463 -18.92 36.40 -27.78
N ARG A 464 -17.72 36.84 -28.19
CA ARG A 464 -17.07 38.00 -27.57
C ARG A 464 -18.09 39.13 -27.57
N ARG A 465 -18.69 39.46 -26.42
CA ARG A 465 -19.49 40.68 -26.28
C ARG A 465 -18.54 41.83 -26.60
N GLY A 466 -18.80 42.46 -27.75
CA GLY A 466 -17.98 43.52 -28.31
C GLY A 466 -17.89 44.70 -27.37
N GLY A 467 -16.68 45.23 -27.24
CA GLY A 467 -16.47 46.60 -26.84
C GLY A 467 -16.73 47.51 -28.03
N ALA A 468 -17.73 48.37 -27.88
CA ALA A 468 -17.75 49.72 -28.42
C ALA A 468 -18.15 50.63 -27.26
#